data_AF-A0A6P1IQ49-F1
#
_entry.id   AF-A0A6P1IQ49-F1
#
_cell.length_a   1.000
_cell.length_b   1.000
_cell.length_c   1.000
_cell.angle_alpha   90.00
_cell.angle_beta   90.00
_cell.angle_gamma   90.00
#
_symmetry.space_group_name_H-M   'P 1'
#
loop_
_entity.id
_entity.type
_entity.pdbx_description
1 polymer ?
#
loop_
_entity_poly.entity_id
_entity_poly.type
_entity_poly.pdbx_seq_one_letter_code
_entity_poly.pdbx_strand_id
1 'polypeptide(L)'
;MSNSPPSNFSELAKATAHLPSLRIAEIVLQTGRYQAIKDWYRAVLGRPWSIENEPKPDVSIDGQHGDGGKQVHASRVRSSFMILDKEAAATPYGQLFAVFEIPGIGSVPGKDPGLNHMQFKHGGLDDLMERVVILRDAGLLPHRSANHGPITSFYYRDPDSNVVELCCNNFATFDEWQAYFDSAAFKRNPSGIDMDFQTYLARYQSGEAHEALLKLPV
;
A
#
# COMPACT_ATOMS: atom_id res chain seq x y z
N MET A 1 -21.94 18.02 -22.62
CA MET A 1 -21.20 17.16 -23.57
C MET A 1 -21.08 15.79 -22.91
N SER A 2 -21.59 14.74 -23.55
CA SER A 2 -21.43 13.36 -23.06
C SER A 2 -19.96 13.00 -23.16
N ASN A 3 -19.26 12.90 -22.03
CA ASN A 3 -17.89 12.39 -22.00
C ASN A 3 -17.94 10.86 -22.16
N SER A 4 -18.21 10.41 -23.39
CA SER A 4 -17.98 9.01 -23.72
C SER A 4 -16.47 8.75 -23.69
N PRO A 5 -15.99 7.69 -23.02
CA PRO A 5 -14.56 7.37 -22.99
C PRO A 5 -14.03 7.19 -24.43
N PRO A 6 -12.73 7.47 -24.67
CA PRO A 6 -12.13 7.26 -25.98
C PRO A 6 -12.37 5.83 -26.43
N SER A 7 -12.90 5.67 -27.64
CA SER A 7 -13.27 4.36 -28.19
C SER A 7 -12.06 3.48 -28.53
N ASN A 8 -10.84 4.02 -28.52
CA ASN A 8 -9.62 3.31 -28.90
C ASN A 8 -8.45 3.60 -27.95
N PHE A 9 -8.28 2.76 -26.92
CA PHE A 9 -7.15 2.85 -25.99
C PHE A 9 -5.79 2.55 -26.63
N SER A 10 -5.74 1.86 -27.78
CA SER A 10 -4.47 1.54 -28.46
C SER A 10 -3.80 2.77 -29.05
N GLU A 11 -4.57 3.66 -29.69
CA GLU A 11 -4.06 4.93 -30.21
C GLU A 11 -3.62 5.86 -29.08
N LEU A 12 -4.40 5.93 -28.00
CA LEU A 12 -4.04 6.71 -26.82
C LEU A 12 -2.75 6.21 -26.17
N ALA A 13 -2.54 4.89 -26.10
CA ALA A 13 -1.30 4.31 -25.58
C ALA A 13 -0.09 4.72 -26.43
N LYS A 14 -0.19 4.69 -27.77
CA LYS A 14 0.88 5.17 -28.66
C LYS A 14 1.16 6.66 -28.47
N ALA A 15 0.11 7.47 -28.36
CA ALA A 15 0.23 8.91 -28.18
C ALA A 15 0.88 9.28 -26.83
N THR A 16 0.71 8.48 -25.79
CA THR A 16 1.23 8.76 -24.44
C THR A 16 2.57 8.10 -24.15
N ALA A 17 3.02 7.12 -24.93
CA ALA A 17 4.23 6.33 -24.67
C ALA A 17 5.54 7.15 -24.62
N HIS A 18 5.59 8.33 -25.23
CA HIS A 18 6.77 9.20 -25.23
C HIS A 18 6.82 10.16 -24.02
N LEU A 19 5.76 10.21 -23.22
CA LEU A 19 5.69 11.08 -22.05
C LEU A 19 6.55 10.51 -20.91
N PRO A 20 7.06 11.36 -19.99
CA PRO A 20 7.83 10.92 -18.83
C PRO A 20 7.04 9.97 -17.92
N SER A 21 7.77 9.13 -17.17
CA SER A 21 7.18 8.22 -16.20
C SER A 21 6.38 8.94 -15.10
N LEU A 22 5.26 8.33 -14.70
CA LEU A 22 4.40 8.79 -13.62
C LEU A 22 4.75 8.09 -12.30
N ARG A 23 4.26 8.66 -11.20
CA ARG A 23 4.34 8.07 -9.86
C ARG A 23 2.94 8.03 -9.25
N ILE A 24 2.69 7.05 -8.38
CA ILE A 24 1.54 7.11 -7.48
C ILE A 24 1.84 8.21 -6.46
N ALA A 25 1.05 9.29 -6.51
CA ALA A 25 1.21 10.45 -5.64
C ALA A 25 0.32 10.38 -4.40
N GLU A 26 -0.88 9.79 -4.51
CA GLU A 26 -1.85 9.76 -3.43
C GLU A 26 -2.65 8.46 -3.43
N ILE A 27 -2.95 7.95 -2.23
CA ILE A 27 -4.01 6.97 -1.98
C ILE A 27 -4.94 7.57 -0.92
N VAL A 28 -6.24 7.57 -1.20
CA VAL A 28 -7.27 8.02 -0.27
C VAL A 28 -8.19 6.85 0.08
N LEU A 29 -8.26 6.49 1.36
CA LEU A 29 -9.23 5.53 1.87
C LEU A 29 -10.48 6.24 2.37
N GLN A 30 -11.61 5.56 2.23
CA GLN A 30 -12.88 5.94 2.85
C GLN A 30 -13.14 4.99 4.01
N THR A 31 -13.60 5.54 5.14
CA THR A 31 -13.90 4.74 6.33
C THR A 31 -15.11 5.27 7.09
N GLY A 32 -15.91 4.36 7.66
CA GLY A 32 -16.89 4.68 8.69
C GLY A 32 -16.33 4.63 10.12
N ARG A 33 -15.04 4.27 10.28
CA ARG A 33 -14.33 4.08 11.56
C ARG A 33 -13.06 4.92 11.62
N TYR A 34 -13.23 6.22 11.36
CA TYR A 34 -12.16 7.19 11.19
C TYR A 34 -11.06 7.12 12.27
N GLN A 35 -11.44 7.16 13.55
CA GLN A 35 -10.45 7.16 14.63
C GLN A 35 -9.63 5.86 14.68
N ALA A 36 -10.28 4.70 14.50
CA ALA A 36 -9.61 3.41 14.53
C ALA A 36 -8.60 3.27 13.38
N ILE A 37 -8.99 3.66 12.16
CA ILE A 37 -8.10 3.66 10.99
C ILE A 37 -6.92 4.62 11.22
N LYS A 38 -7.18 5.83 11.73
CA LYS A 38 -6.12 6.81 12.01
C LYS A 38 -5.08 6.31 12.98
N ASP A 39 -5.54 5.73 14.08
CA ASP A 39 -4.64 5.20 15.10
C ASP A 39 -3.84 4.01 14.58
N TRP A 40 -4.49 3.14 13.79
CA TRP A 40 -3.82 2.00 13.18
C TRP A 40 -2.71 2.41 12.20
N TYR A 41 -2.99 3.29 11.23
CA TYR A 41 -1.96 3.70 10.26
C TYR A 41 -0.85 4.53 10.91
N ARG A 42 -1.16 5.37 11.89
CA ARG A 42 -0.13 6.07 12.68
C ARG A 42 0.80 5.09 13.38
N ALA A 43 0.24 4.04 14.00
CA ALA A 43 1.02 3.04 14.71
C ALA A 43 1.82 2.15 13.75
N VAL A 44 1.18 1.63 12.69
CA VAL A 44 1.79 0.67 11.76
C VAL A 44 2.84 1.31 10.87
N LEU A 45 2.58 2.51 10.36
CA LEU A 45 3.55 3.24 9.53
C LEU A 45 4.55 4.04 10.36
N GLY A 46 4.28 4.25 11.66
CA GLY A 46 5.17 4.96 12.57
C GLY A 46 5.30 6.45 12.22
N ARG A 47 4.25 7.06 11.67
CA ARG A 47 4.27 8.44 11.18
C ARG A 47 3.08 9.25 11.68
N PRO A 48 3.25 10.54 12.00
CA PRO A 48 2.14 11.40 12.36
C PRO A 48 1.31 11.79 11.14
N TRP A 49 0.04 12.10 11.39
CA TRP A 49 -0.78 12.81 10.43
C TRP A 49 -0.24 14.23 10.27
N SER A 50 0.02 14.63 9.03
CA SER A 50 0.61 15.94 8.68
C SER A 50 -0.44 17.04 8.61
N ILE A 51 -1.66 16.69 8.17
CA ILE A 51 -2.82 17.60 8.13
C ILE A 51 -4.02 16.82 8.63
N GLU A 52 -4.83 17.46 9.47
CA GLU A 52 -6.13 16.96 9.91
C GLU A 52 -7.18 18.05 9.70
N ASN A 53 -8.33 17.65 9.18
CA ASN A 53 -9.47 18.53 8.92
C ASN A 53 -10.69 18.08 9.73
N GLU A 54 -11.40 19.06 10.26
CA GLU A 54 -12.72 18.92 10.85
C GLU A 54 -13.71 19.75 10.01
N PRO A 55 -14.82 19.16 9.51
CA PRO A 55 -15.79 19.89 8.71
C PRO A 55 -16.62 20.83 9.58
N LYS A 56 -17.28 21.81 8.95
CA LYS A 56 -18.26 22.65 9.66
C LYS A 56 -19.45 21.78 10.14
N PRO A 57 -20.07 22.08 11.29
CA PRO A 57 -21.12 21.24 11.89
C PRO A 57 -22.37 21.01 11.02
N ASP A 58 -22.64 21.89 10.06
CA ASP A 58 -23.83 21.92 9.21
C ASP A 58 -23.62 21.27 7.83
N VAL A 59 -22.48 20.61 7.61
CA VAL A 59 -22.19 19.95 6.34
C VAL A 59 -22.84 18.56 6.27
N SER A 60 -23.80 18.38 5.36
CA SER A 60 -24.26 17.06 4.93
C SER A 60 -23.46 16.56 3.72
N ILE A 61 -23.13 15.27 3.72
CA ILE A 61 -22.52 14.55 2.59
C ILE A 61 -23.34 13.33 2.18
N ASP A 62 -24.66 13.36 2.42
CA ASP A 62 -25.54 12.22 2.16
C ASP A 62 -25.42 11.74 0.70
N GLY A 63 -25.15 10.44 0.53
CA GLY A 63 -24.95 9.82 -0.78
C GLY A 63 -23.68 10.25 -1.52
N GLN A 64 -22.75 10.97 -0.87
CA GLN A 64 -21.45 11.31 -1.45
C GLN A 64 -20.38 10.34 -0.96
N HIS A 65 -19.85 9.55 -1.90
CA HIS A 65 -18.75 8.62 -1.68
C HIS A 65 -17.96 8.40 -2.98
N GLY A 66 -16.89 7.61 -2.92
CA GLY A 66 -15.98 7.37 -4.03
C GLY A 66 -16.44 6.26 -4.97
N ASP A 67 -17.73 6.21 -5.33
CA ASP A 67 -18.34 5.16 -6.16
C ASP A 67 -18.24 5.41 -7.69
N GLY A 68 -17.34 6.31 -8.10
CA GLY A 68 -17.18 6.69 -9.51
C GLY A 68 -17.87 8.02 -9.91
N GLY A 69 -18.50 8.71 -8.96
CA GLY A 69 -18.89 10.12 -9.08
C GLY A 69 -17.73 11.10 -8.81
N LYS A 70 -18.06 12.35 -8.45
CA LYS A 70 -17.05 13.28 -7.94
C LYS A 70 -16.64 12.84 -6.54
N GLN A 71 -15.33 12.81 -6.26
CA GLN A 71 -14.83 12.54 -4.92
C GLN A 71 -15.37 13.56 -3.91
N VAL A 72 -15.62 13.11 -2.69
CA VAL A 72 -16.01 13.99 -1.59
C VAL A 72 -14.89 14.99 -1.33
N HIS A 73 -15.22 16.26 -1.21
CA HIS A 73 -14.23 17.29 -0.95
C HIS A 73 -13.70 17.17 0.49
N ALA A 74 -12.38 17.17 0.68
CA ALA A 74 -11.74 16.98 1.99
C ALA A 74 -12.27 17.94 3.06
N SER A 75 -12.56 19.20 2.70
CA SER A 75 -13.09 20.22 3.61
C SER A 75 -14.50 19.94 4.14
N ARG A 76 -15.21 18.94 3.57
CA ARG A 76 -16.58 18.57 3.92
C ARG A 76 -16.65 17.36 4.84
N VAL A 77 -15.53 16.73 5.13
CA VAL A 77 -15.44 15.51 5.95
C VAL A 77 -14.31 15.62 6.94
N ARG A 78 -14.35 14.79 7.99
CA ARG A 78 -13.13 14.54 8.74
C ARG A 78 -12.14 13.86 7.83
N SER A 79 -10.95 14.45 7.68
CA SER A 79 -9.90 13.89 6.85
C SER A 79 -8.54 14.05 7.48
N SER A 80 -7.67 13.06 7.27
CA SER A 80 -6.28 13.09 7.71
C SER A 80 -5.37 12.78 6.54
N PHE A 81 -4.24 13.48 6.43
CA PHE A 81 -3.24 13.32 5.37
C PHE A 81 -1.87 13.07 5.99
N MET A 82 -1.16 12.07 5.48
CA MET A 82 0.17 11.65 5.93
C MET A 82 1.14 11.72 4.75
N ILE A 83 2.28 12.38 4.96
CA ILE A 83 3.41 12.35 4.03
C ILE A 83 4.27 11.13 4.38
N LEU A 84 4.39 10.18 3.45
CA LEU A 84 5.05 8.89 3.68
C LEU A 84 6.58 8.92 3.54
N ASP A 85 7.10 9.87 2.78
CA ASP A 85 8.50 9.94 2.33
C ASP A 85 9.21 11.21 2.82
N LYS A 86 8.81 11.71 4.00
CA LYS A 86 9.27 12.99 4.54
C LYS A 86 10.80 13.08 4.69
N GLU A 87 11.48 11.98 5.03
CA GLU A 87 12.94 11.93 5.26
C GLU A 87 13.72 11.66 3.98
N ALA A 88 13.10 11.03 2.98
CA ALA A 88 13.69 10.80 1.67
C ALA A 88 12.98 11.69 0.67
N ALA A 89 13.32 12.99 0.69
CA ALA A 89 12.68 14.00 -0.13
C ALA A 89 12.62 13.58 -1.60
N ALA A 90 11.47 13.05 -2.03
CA ALA A 90 11.13 12.89 -3.44
C ALA A 90 10.77 14.25 -4.08
N THR A 91 11.36 15.33 -3.56
CA THR A 91 11.05 16.72 -3.87
C THR A 91 11.07 16.95 -5.38
N PRO A 92 10.03 17.58 -5.94
CA PRO A 92 8.94 18.28 -5.26
C PRO A 92 7.67 17.44 -4.95
N TYR A 93 7.68 16.11 -5.11
CA TYR A 93 6.46 15.28 -5.05
C TYR A 93 6.56 14.22 -3.95
N GLY A 94 6.05 14.52 -2.75
CA GLY A 94 5.90 13.52 -1.69
C GLY A 94 4.74 12.56 -1.96
N GLN A 95 4.83 11.34 -1.43
CA GLN A 95 3.72 10.38 -1.46
C GLN A 95 2.76 10.64 -0.30
N LEU A 96 1.49 10.87 -0.64
CA LEU A 96 0.42 11.14 0.31
C LEU A 96 -0.43 9.90 0.56
N PHE A 97 -0.75 9.67 1.82
CA PHE A 97 -1.76 8.74 2.25
C PHE A 97 -2.84 9.48 3.02
N ALA A 98 -4.10 9.30 2.63
CA ALA A 98 -5.21 10.02 3.24
C ALA A 98 -6.35 9.10 3.63
N VAL A 99 -7.09 9.51 4.66
CA VAL A 99 -8.26 8.80 5.18
C VAL A 99 -9.39 9.80 5.35
N PHE A 100 -10.54 9.52 4.73
CA PHE A 100 -11.74 10.36 4.77
C PHE A 100 -12.84 9.61 5.50
N GLU A 101 -13.47 10.28 6.46
CA GLU A 101 -14.65 9.74 7.11
C GLU A 101 -15.89 9.88 6.23
N ILE A 102 -16.47 8.75 5.84
CA ILE A 102 -17.74 8.70 5.10
C ILE A 102 -18.75 7.94 5.97
N PRO A 103 -19.75 8.62 6.55
CA PRO A 103 -20.80 7.96 7.31
C PRO A 103 -21.57 6.93 6.47
N GLY A 104 -21.92 5.80 7.08
CA GLY A 104 -22.79 4.80 6.45
C GLY A 104 -22.11 3.83 5.47
N ILE A 105 -20.79 3.91 5.25
CA ILE A 105 -20.07 2.89 4.50
C ILE A 105 -19.81 1.64 5.37
N GLY A 106 -19.72 0.49 4.71
CA GLY A 106 -19.46 -0.79 5.38
C GLY A 106 -18.08 -0.87 6.03
N SER A 107 -17.92 -1.82 6.94
CA SER A 107 -16.68 -2.06 7.69
C SER A 107 -15.72 -3.08 7.04
N VAL A 108 -16.05 -3.56 5.85
CA VAL A 108 -15.28 -4.53 5.06
C VAL A 108 -15.49 -4.21 3.57
N PRO A 109 -14.44 -4.29 2.71
CA PRO A 109 -14.60 -4.20 1.27
C PRO A 109 -15.67 -5.16 0.73
N GLY A 110 -16.47 -4.68 -0.22
CA GLY A 110 -17.46 -5.49 -0.93
C GLY A 110 -16.85 -6.51 -1.89
N LYS A 111 -17.70 -7.26 -2.60
CA LYS A 111 -17.29 -8.19 -3.68
C LYS A 111 -17.20 -7.53 -5.05
N ASP A 112 -17.59 -6.26 -5.14
CA ASP A 112 -17.54 -5.46 -6.35
C ASP A 112 -16.10 -5.05 -6.67
N PRO A 113 -15.81 -4.62 -7.91
CA PRO A 113 -14.46 -4.16 -8.27
C PRO A 113 -13.97 -3.06 -7.33
N GLY A 114 -12.71 -3.16 -6.91
CA GLY A 114 -12.09 -2.24 -5.97
C GLY A 114 -10.58 -2.45 -5.86
N LEU A 115 -9.95 -1.74 -4.94
CA LEU A 115 -8.53 -1.91 -4.65
C LEU A 115 -8.30 -3.30 -4.03
N ASN A 116 -7.41 -4.09 -4.63
CA ASN A 116 -7.09 -5.42 -4.09
C ASN A 116 -6.24 -5.33 -2.82
N HIS A 117 -5.15 -4.55 -2.87
CA HIS A 117 -4.27 -4.24 -1.74
C HIS A 117 -3.46 -2.98 -2.04
N MET A 118 -2.79 -2.45 -1.02
CA MET A 118 -1.77 -1.41 -1.17
C MET A 118 -0.49 -1.82 -0.45
N GLN A 119 0.63 -1.36 -0.98
CA GLN A 119 1.96 -1.81 -0.56
C GLN A 119 2.84 -0.64 -0.12
N PHE A 120 3.47 -0.79 1.04
CA PHE A 120 4.44 0.14 1.61
C PHE A 120 5.82 -0.50 1.65
N LYS A 121 6.77 0.13 0.97
CA LYS A 121 8.11 -0.41 0.74
C LYS A 121 9.12 0.16 1.72
N HIS A 122 9.92 -0.72 2.31
CA HIS A 122 11.05 -0.41 3.20
C HIS A 122 12.35 -0.31 2.40
N GLY A 123 13.37 0.32 2.99
CA GLY A 123 14.69 0.48 2.37
C GLY A 123 15.43 -0.85 2.17
N GLY A 124 15.23 -1.80 3.08
CA GLY A 124 15.82 -3.13 3.01
C GLY A 124 15.14 -4.13 3.94
N LEU A 125 15.76 -5.30 4.07
CA LEU A 125 15.24 -6.40 4.91
C LEU A 125 15.24 -6.01 6.40
N ASP A 126 16.28 -5.35 6.89
CA ASP A 126 16.41 -4.97 8.31
C ASP A 126 15.28 -4.04 8.74
N ASP A 127 15.05 -2.95 7.99
CA ASP A 127 13.96 -1.99 8.25
C ASP A 127 12.59 -2.69 8.25
N LEU A 128 12.38 -3.64 7.34
CA LEU A 128 11.15 -4.42 7.26
C LEU A 128 10.99 -5.31 8.48
N MET A 129 12.03 -6.07 8.83
CA MET A 129 12.00 -7.03 9.93
C MET A 129 11.91 -6.33 11.29
N GLU A 130 12.59 -5.21 11.49
CA GLU A 130 12.43 -4.38 12.69
C GLU A 130 10.97 -3.98 12.88
N ARG A 131 10.33 -3.43 11.85
CA ARG A 131 8.91 -3.05 11.92
C ARG A 131 8.03 -4.26 12.22
N VAL A 132 8.21 -5.35 11.49
CA VAL A 132 7.37 -6.56 11.63
C VAL A 132 7.51 -7.19 13.02
N VAL A 133 8.70 -7.17 13.61
CA VAL A 133 8.94 -7.65 14.98
C VAL A 133 8.22 -6.77 16.01
N ILE A 134 8.31 -5.44 15.89
CA ILE A 134 7.61 -4.51 16.78
C ILE A 134 6.09 -4.72 16.69
N LEU A 135 5.55 -4.88 15.48
CA LEU A 135 4.12 -5.16 15.28
C LEU A 135 3.72 -6.50 15.90
N ARG A 136 4.51 -7.55 15.70
CA ARG A 136 4.28 -8.87 16.31
C ARG A 136 4.25 -8.78 17.83
N ASP A 137 5.21 -8.09 18.43
CA ASP A 137 5.31 -7.95 19.90
C ASP A 137 4.12 -7.17 20.47
N ALA A 138 3.50 -6.31 19.67
CA ALA A 138 2.24 -5.62 19.99
C ALA A 138 0.97 -6.45 19.68
N GLY A 139 1.10 -7.70 19.23
CA GLY A 139 -0.01 -8.60 18.90
C GLY A 139 -0.59 -8.42 17.50
N LEU A 140 0.02 -7.60 16.64
CA LEU A 140 -0.35 -7.45 15.23
C LEU A 140 0.48 -8.42 14.38
N LEU A 141 -0.12 -9.56 14.04
CA LEU A 141 0.50 -10.58 13.20
C LEU A 141 0.09 -10.42 11.73
N PRO A 142 1.00 -10.71 10.77
CA PRO A 142 0.61 -10.80 9.38
C PRO A 142 -0.34 -12.00 9.17
N HIS A 143 -1.38 -11.79 8.36
CA HIS A 143 -2.30 -12.87 7.98
C HIS A 143 -1.79 -13.69 6.79
N ARG A 144 -0.81 -13.16 6.05
CA ARG A 144 -0.08 -13.83 4.97
C ARG A 144 1.35 -13.29 4.94
N SER A 145 2.30 -14.17 4.66
CA SER A 145 3.69 -13.79 4.35
C SER A 145 4.07 -14.47 3.05
N ALA A 146 4.84 -13.79 2.21
CA ALA A 146 5.22 -14.33 0.92
C ALA A 146 6.56 -13.80 0.45
N ASN A 147 7.29 -14.65 -0.27
CA ASN A 147 8.40 -14.22 -1.11
C ASN A 147 7.91 -14.32 -2.55
N HIS A 148 7.75 -13.18 -3.21
CA HIS A 148 7.28 -13.11 -4.59
C HIS A 148 8.39 -13.39 -5.61
N GLY A 149 9.65 -13.43 -5.16
CA GLY A 149 10.85 -13.40 -6.00
C GLY A 149 11.49 -12.02 -6.03
N PRO A 150 10.84 -10.97 -6.58
CA PRO A 150 11.38 -9.62 -6.58
C PRO A 150 11.25 -8.90 -5.23
N ILE A 151 10.29 -9.31 -4.39
CA ILE A 151 10.00 -8.70 -3.10
C ILE A 151 9.69 -9.76 -2.04
N THR A 152 10.01 -9.43 -0.79
CA THR A 152 9.58 -10.14 0.40
C THR A 152 8.52 -9.32 1.11
N SER A 153 7.40 -9.95 1.49
CA SER A 153 6.16 -9.26 1.85
C SER A 153 5.45 -9.88 3.05
N PHE A 154 4.91 -9.02 3.90
CA PHE A 154 4.06 -9.36 5.05
C PHE A 154 2.74 -8.59 4.96
N TYR A 155 1.62 -9.30 4.99
CA TYR A 155 0.28 -8.75 4.76
C TYR A 155 -0.52 -8.64 6.05
N TYR A 156 -1.10 -7.47 6.27
CA TYR A 156 -1.94 -7.14 7.41
C TYR A 156 -3.35 -6.76 6.94
N ARG A 157 -4.28 -6.78 7.89
CA ARG A 157 -5.60 -6.18 7.72
C ARG A 157 -5.66 -4.93 8.57
N ASP A 158 -6.00 -3.80 7.96
CA ASP A 158 -6.36 -2.63 8.73
C ASP A 158 -7.73 -2.86 9.42
N PRO A 159 -8.20 -1.94 10.27
CA PRO A 159 -9.49 -2.07 10.93
C PRO A 159 -10.64 -2.39 9.96
N ASP A 160 -10.65 -1.76 8.78
CA ASP A 160 -11.63 -1.94 7.68
C ASP A 160 -11.35 -3.17 6.82
N SER A 161 -10.42 -4.04 7.22
CA SER A 161 -10.04 -5.25 6.48
C SER A 161 -9.42 -4.99 5.11
N ASN A 162 -9.00 -3.75 4.81
CA ASN A 162 -8.16 -3.48 3.65
C ASN A 162 -6.86 -4.28 3.78
N VAL A 163 -6.37 -4.77 2.64
CA VAL A 163 -5.13 -5.55 2.61
C VAL A 163 -3.95 -4.58 2.51
N VAL A 164 -3.12 -4.58 3.54
CA VAL A 164 -1.94 -3.73 3.66
C VAL A 164 -0.69 -4.60 3.61
N GLU A 165 0.14 -4.36 2.60
CA GLU A 165 1.39 -5.09 2.40
C GLU A 165 2.59 -4.25 2.86
N LEU A 166 3.41 -4.81 3.73
CA LEU A 166 4.73 -4.27 4.10
C LEU A 166 5.79 -5.11 3.39
N CYS A 167 6.67 -4.48 2.61
CA CYS A 167 7.64 -5.24 1.80
C CYS A 167 9.03 -4.60 1.74
N CYS A 168 10.00 -5.36 1.23
CA CYS A 168 11.31 -4.87 0.77
C CYS A 168 11.68 -5.50 -0.59
N ASN A 169 12.67 -4.94 -1.29
CA ASN A 169 13.23 -5.58 -2.49
C ASN A 169 14.14 -6.75 -2.11
N ASN A 170 14.17 -7.78 -2.95
CA ASN A 170 15.07 -8.93 -2.81
C ASN A 170 16.38 -8.78 -3.60
N PHE A 171 16.49 -7.73 -4.42
CA PHE A 171 17.64 -7.44 -5.28
C PHE A 171 18.23 -6.08 -4.92
N ALA A 172 19.56 -5.98 -4.97
CA ALA A 172 20.28 -4.75 -4.64
C ALA A 172 20.16 -3.69 -5.73
N THR A 173 20.01 -4.11 -6.99
CA THR A 173 19.96 -3.22 -8.15
C THR A 173 18.69 -3.40 -8.97
N PHE A 174 18.32 -2.35 -9.70
CA PHE A 174 17.21 -2.39 -10.65
C PHE A 174 17.49 -3.39 -11.80
N ASP A 175 18.73 -3.46 -12.28
CA ASP A 175 19.10 -4.35 -13.39
C ASP A 175 18.95 -5.84 -13.02
N GLU A 176 19.38 -6.23 -11.81
CA GLU A 176 19.18 -7.60 -11.30
C GLU A 176 17.70 -7.91 -11.10
N TRP A 177 16.96 -6.95 -10.53
CA TRP A 177 15.52 -7.05 -10.35
C TRP A 177 14.81 -7.26 -11.71
N GLN A 178 15.17 -6.46 -12.71
CA GLN A 178 14.59 -6.52 -14.05
C GLN A 178 14.94 -7.84 -14.75
N ALA A 179 16.20 -8.28 -14.67
CA ALA A 179 16.62 -9.55 -15.22
C ALA A 179 15.85 -10.74 -14.64
N TYR A 180 15.57 -10.73 -13.33
CA TYR A 180 14.72 -11.74 -12.70
C TYR A 180 13.26 -11.62 -13.14
N PHE A 181 12.72 -10.41 -13.17
CA PHE A 181 11.33 -10.14 -13.57
C PHE A 181 11.04 -10.61 -15.00
N ASP A 182 12.00 -10.48 -15.92
CA ASP A 182 11.86 -10.93 -17.32
C ASP A 182 12.08 -12.44 -17.50
N SER A 183 12.55 -13.15 -16.46
CA SER A 183 12.90 -14.56 -16.53
C SER A 183 11.70 -15.48 -16.72
N ALA A 184 11.94 -16.66 -17.29
CA ALA A 184 10.93 -17.72 -17.38
C ALA A 184 10.49 -18.25 -16.00
N ALA A 185 11.37 -18.16 -14.99
CA ALA A 185 11.06 -18.58 -13.64
C ALA A 185 9.96 -17.70 -13.03
N PHE A 186 10.10 -16.36 -13.11
CA PHE A 186 9.08 -15.44 -12.63
C PHE A 186 7.78 -15.55 -13.43
N LYS A 187 7.84 -15.65 -14.75
CA LYS A 187 6.66 -15.84 -15.61
C LYS A 187 5.85 -17.10 -15.26
N ARG A 188 6.51 -18.16 -14.79
CA ARG A 188 5.85 -19.40 -14.35
C ARG A 188 5.20 -19.27 -12.96
N ASN A 189 5.74 -18.43 -12.09
CA ASN A 189 5.21 -18.21 -10.74
C ASN A 189 5.33 -16.73 -10.31
N PRO A 190 4.50 -15.83 -10.84
CA PRO A 190 4.56 -14.40 -10.47
C PRO A 190 4.06 -14.14 -9.05
N SER A 191 3.29 -15.06 -8.48
CA SER A 191 2.82 -15.01 -7.10
C SER A 191 3.88 -15.42 -6.07
N GLY A 192 4.98 -16.02 -6.52
CA GLY A 192 6.01 -16.59 -5.66
C GLY A 192 5.49 -17.68 -4.73
N ILE A 193 6.01 -17.74 -3.50
CA ILE A 193 5.62 -18.74 -2.51
C ILE A 193 5.12 -18.07 -1.23
N ASP A 194 4.16 -18.71 -0.58
CA ASP A 194 3.81 -18.37 0.79
C ASP A 194 4.90 -18.84 1.75
N MET A 195 5.12 -18.06 2.79
CA MET A 195 6.07 -18.34 3.85
C MET A 195 5.36 -18.44 5.19
N ASP A 196 5.81 -19.35 6.04
CA ASP A 196 5.44 -19.32 7.44
C ASP A 196 6.19 -18.17 8.15
N PHE A 197 5.43 -17.28 8.78
CA PHE A 197 5.98 -16.08 9.43
C PHE A 197 6.95 -16.42 10.56
N GLN A 198 6.60 -17.40 11.41
CA GLN A 198 7.41 -17.75 12.58
C GLN A 198 8.72 -18.41 12.16
N THR A 199 8.67 -19.27 11.14
CA THR A 199 9.85 -19.90 10.54
C THR A 199 10.78 -18.86 9.92
N TYR A 200 10.23 -17.91 9.14
CA TYR A 200 11.01 -16.85 8.54
C TYR A 200 11.68 -15.96 9.61
N LEU A 201 10.92 -15.58 10.63
CA LEU A 201 11.41 -14.78 11.73
C LEU A 201 12.50 -15.49 12.54
N ALA A 202 12.35 -16.79 12.81
CA ALA A 202 13.36 -17.58 13.51
C ALA A 202 14.69 -17.64 12.73
N ARG A 203 14.62 -17.77 11.39
CA ARG A 203 15.79 -17.73 10.50
C ARG A 203 16.47 -16.36 10.51
N TYR A 204 15.69 -15.28 10.47
CA TYR A 204 16.24 -13.92 10.61
C TYR A 204 16.93 -13.73 11.96
N GLN A 205 16.29 -14.14 13.05
CA GLN A 205 16.82 -14.00 14.41
C GLN A 205 18.05 -14.89 14.71
N SER A 206 18.22 -16.00 13.99
CA SER A 206 19.42 -16.83 14.11
C SER A 206 20.65 -16.24 13.40
N GLY A 207 20.49 -15.12 12.68
CA GLY A 207 21.55 -14.45 11.93
C GLY A 207 21.82 -15.09 10.57
N GLU A 208 20.83 -15.77 9.97
CA GLU A 208 20.97 -16.24 8.59
C GLU A 208 21.22 -15.06 7.63
N ALA A 209 22.12 -15.25 6.67
CA ALA A 209 22.50 -14.20 5.73
C ALA A 209 21.29 -13.68 4.91
N HIS A 210 21.21 -12.38 4.69
CA HIS A 210 20.08 -11.74 3.98
C HIS A 210 19.89 -12.31 2.58
N GLU A 211 20.98 -12.62 1.87
CA GLU A 211 20.92 -13.22 0.54
C GLU A 211 20.20 -14.57 0.54
N ALA A 212 20.31 -15.34 1.64
CA ALA A 212 19.60 -16.62 1.79
C ALA A 212 18.13 -16.43 2.20
N LEU A 213 17.82 -15.37 2.95
CA LEU A 213 16.45 -15.02 3.35
C LEU A 213 15.64 -14.42 2.20
N LEU A 214 16.27 -13.65 1.31
CA LEU A 214 15.63 -12.95 0.20
C LEU A 214 15.45 -13.83 -1.04
N LYS A 215 16.29 -14.85 -1.22
CA LYS A 215 16.17 -15.79 -2.35
C LYS A 215 14.93 -16.66 -2.19
N LEU A 216 14.23 -16.87 -3.30
CA LEU A 216 13.25 -17.94 -3.39
C LEU A 216 13.96 -19.30 -3.23
N PRO A 217 13.51 -20.15 -2.29
CA PRO A 217 13.89 -21.55 -2.27
C PRO A 217 13.55 -22.19 -3.62
N VAL A 218 14.49 -22.97 -4.17
CA VAL A 218 14.32 -23.69 -5.44
C VAL A 218 13.54 -24.97 -5.22
#